data_AF-D5RMI3-F1
#
_entry.id   AF-D5RMI3-F1
#
_cell.length_a   1.000
_cell.length_b   1.000
_cell.length_c   1.000
_cell.angle_alpha   90.00
_cell.angle_beta   90.00
_cell.angle_gamma   90.00
#
_symmetry.space_group_name_H-M   'P 1'
#
loop_
_entity.id
_entity.type
_entity.pdbx_description
1 polymer ?
#
loop_
_entity_poly.entity_id
_entity_poly.type
_entity_poly.pdbx_seq_one_letter_code
_entity_poly.pdbx_strand_id
1 'polypeptide(L)'
;MSIFSENFSTEPWWWQGFRPPAPGEDPLPAGAVGTLVIGAGYAGTACALRLAEAGEEVLVLEAGALGQGASTRSGGQVSGGVNVGKGPDRKPVPAHRKAALLRDAAAGFTLFETLLERHQIRCGYHRGGRINGFWTPQHAEAWRQRLPELNEHARSEAVLLGREEVAAALGSDFYHGGVHIGRAGHVQPAEFYGGLLAAARRAGARFLGGVPVR
;
A
#
# COMPACT_ATOMS: atom_id res chain seq x y z
N MET A 1 -26.95 -26.54 12.51
CA MET A 1 -26.35 -25.44 13.30
C MET A 1 -25.35 -24.74 12.39
N SER A 2 -25.55 -23.46 12.08
CA SER A 2 -24.57 -22.70 11.28
C SER A 2 -23.36 -22.36 12.15
N ILE A 3 -22.15 -22.48 11.62
CA ILE A 3 -20.92 -22.04 12.29
C ILE A 3 -20.65 -20.54 12.11
N PHE A 4 -21.44 -19.88 11.25
CA PHE A 4 -21.27 -18.46 10.92
C PHE A 4 -22.15 -17.58 11.82
N SER A 5 -21.62 -16.42 12.18
CA SER A 5 -22.40 -15.35 12.83
C SER A 5 -23.49 -14.81 11.90
N GLU A 6 -24.53 -14.21 12.46
CA GLU A 6 -25.65 -13.63 11.70
C GLU A 6 -25.22 -12.56 10.69
N ASN A 7 -24.10 -11.89 10.95
CA ASN A 7 -23.52 -10.85 10.11
C ASN A 7 -22.36 -11.34 9.22
N PHE A 8 -22.18 -12.65 9.07
CA PHE A 8 -21.16 -13.18 8.18
C PHE A 8 -21.40 -12.72 6.74
N SER A 9 -20.32 -12.25 6.09
CA SER A 9 -20.32 -11.89 4.67
C SER A 9 -19.17 -12.58 3.97
N THR A 10 -19.43 -13.10 2.78
CA THR A 10 -18.42 -13.63 1.86
C THR A 10 -17.70 -12.52 1.09
N GLU A 11 -18.16 -11.27 1.23
CA GLU A 11 -17.57 -10.13 0.57
C GLU A 11 -16.41 -9.55 1.39
N PRO A 12 -15.33 -9.08 0.74
CA PRO A 12 -14.27 -8.38 1.42
C PRO A 12 -14.80 -7.17 2.21
N TRP A 13 -14.43 -7.06 3.47
CA TRP A 13 -14.87 -6.01 4.39
C TRP A 13 -14.75 -4.59 3.79
N TRP A 14 -13.61 -4.29 3.16
CA TRP A 14 -13.34 -2.96 2.58
C TRP A 14 -14.24 -2.60 1.40
N TRP A 15 -14.92 -3.55 0.77
CA TRP A 15 -15.78 -3.26 -0.39
C TRP A 15 -17.07 -2.51 -0.03
N GLN A 16 -17.34 -2.32 1.26
CA GLN A 16 -18.40 -1.44 1.74
C GLN A 16 -18.14 0.03 1.40
N GLY A 17 -16.87 0.48 1.38
CA GLY A 17 -16.50 1.86 1.05
C GLY A 17 -16.30 2.09 -0.45
N PHE A 18 -15.74 1.10 -1.15
CA PHE A 18 -15.65 1.11 -2.61
C PHE A 18 -15.71 -0.32 -3.14
N ARG A 19 -16.66 -0.60 -4.03
CA ARG A 19 -16.78 -1.89 -4.69
C ARG A 19 -16.12 -1.83 -6.08
N PRO A 20 -15.16 -2.74 -6.38
CA PRO A 20 -14.70 -2.95 -7.74
C PRO A 20 -15.87 -3.04 -8.73
N PRO A 21 -15.88 -2.24 -9.81
CA PRO A 21 -16.93 -2.34 -10.81
C PRO A 21 -16.88 -3.72 -11.47
N ALA A 22 -18.04 -4.25 -11.86
CA ALA A 22 -18.07 -5.44 -12.71
C ALA A 22 -17.22 -5.21 -13.97
N PRO A 23 -16.60 -6.26 -14.53
CA PRO A 23 -15.95 -6.15 -15.83
C PRO A 23 -16.92 -5.55 -16.86
N GLY A 24 -16.44 -4.55 -17.61
CA GLY A 24 -17.22 -3.95 -18.68
C GLY A 24 -17.23 -4.84 -19.92
N GLU A 25 -18.11 -4.52 -20.86
CA GLU A 25 -18.18 -5.15 -22.18
C GLU A 25 -17.54 -4.28 -23.28
N ASP A 26 -16.82 -3.24 -22.87
CA ASP A 26 -16.14 -2.32 -23.78
C ASP A 26 -15.19 -3.10 -24.70
N PRO A 27 -15.33 -2.96 -26.03
CA PRO A 27 -14.49 -3.71 -26.96
C PRO A 27 -13.04 -3.27 -26.84
N LEU A 28 -12.13 -4.22 -27.04
CA LEU A 28 -10.73 -3.91 -27.25
C LEU A 28 -10.58 -2.99 -28.47
N PRO A 29 -9.68 -1.99 -28.41
CA PRO A 29 -9.35 -1.21 -29.60
C PRO A 29 -8.87 -2.14 -30.72
N ALA A 30 -9.36 -1.93 -31.94
CA ALA A 30 -9.00 -2.75 -33.09
C ALA A 30 -7.56 -2.50 -33.61
N GLY A 31 -6.83 -1.56 -33.01
CA GLY A 31 -5.50 -1.13 -33.46
C GLY A 31 -4.54 -0.89 -32.30
N ALA A 32 -3.36 -0.37 -32.64
CA ALA A 32 -2.33 -0.02 -31.66
C ALA A 32 -2.81 1.09 -30.71
N VAL A 33 -2.31 1.03 -29.48
CA VAL A 33 -2.44 2.09 -28.46
C VAL A 33 -1.05 2.57 -28.10
N GLY A 34 -0.91 3.83 -27.66
CA GLY A 34 0.40 4.40 -27.27
C GLY A 34 1.15 3.56 -26.23
N THR A 35 0.54 3.35 -25.06
CA THR A 35 1.10 2.49 -24.00
C THR A 35 0.05 1.52 -23.44
N LEU A 36 0.42 0.24 -23.31
CA LEU A 36 -0.39 -0.78 -22.67
C LEU A 36 0.15 -1.13 -21.28
N VAL A 37 -0.69 -1.05 -20.26
CA VAL A 37 -0.38 -1.49 -18.89
C VAL A 37 -1.19 -2.74 -18.57
N ILE A 38 -0.51 -3.80 -18.13
CA ILE A 38 -1.15 -5.07 -17.78
C ILE A 38 -1.30 -5.16 -16.25
N GLY A 39 -2.54 -5.21 -15.79
CA GLY A 39 -2.95 -5.25 -14.39
C GLY A 39 -3.45 -3.90 -13.87
N ALA A 40 -4.68 -3.85 -13.37
CA ALA A 40 -5.31 -2.65 -12.81
C ALA A 40 -5.30 -2.62 -11.28
N GLY A 41 -4.20 -3.08 -10.66
CA GLY A 41 -3.92 -2.87 -9.24
C GLY A 41 -3.24 -1.50 -8.99
N TYR A 42 -2.84 -1.22 -7.75
CA TYR A 42 -2.23 0.07 -7.38
C TYR A 42 -1.06 0.49 -8.27
N ALA A 43 -0.12 -0.44 -8.54
CA ALA A 43 1.06 -0.14 -9.35
C ALA A 43 0.68 0.22 -10.79
N GLY A 44 -0.19 -0.58 -11.43
CA GLY A 44 -0.66 -0.34 -12.79
C GLY A 44 -1.48 0.95 -12.90
N THR A 45 -2.40 1.19 -11.97
CA THR A 45 -3.21 2.41 -11.95
C THR A 45 -2.36 3.66 -11.68
N ALA A 46 -1.39 3.60 -10.78
CA ALA A 46 -0.48 4.72 -10.52
C ALA A 46 0.45 4.98 -11.71
N CYS A 47 0.93 3.93 -12.38
CA CYS A 47 1.70 4.04 -13.62
C CYS A 47 0.87 4.74 -14.72
N ALA A 48 -0.36 4.25 -14.94
CA ALA A 48 -1.26 4.81 -15.94
C ALA A 48 -1.63 6.27 -15.66
N LEU A 49 -1.88 6.62 -14.39
CA LEU A 49 -2.08 8.02 -13.98
C LEU A 49 -0.87 8.87 -14.37
N ARG A 50 0.35 8.43 -14.04
CA ARG A 50 1.55 9.24 -14.27
C ARG A 50 1.84 9.45 -15.76
N LEU A 51 1.62 8.42 -16.57
CA LEU A 51 1.75 8.46 -18.03
C LEU A 51 0.69 9.37 -18.66
N ALA A 52 -0.58 9.21 -18.27
CA ALA A 52 -1.66 10.04 -18.79
C ALA A 52 -1.50 11.52 -18.41
N GLU A 53 -1.00 11.83 -17.20
CA GLU A 53 -0.62 13.20 -16.81
C GLU A 53 0.53 13.78 -17.65
N ALA A 54 1.34 12.93 -18.27
CA ALA A 54 2.38 13.35 -19.21
C ALA A 54 1.87 13.53 -20.65
N GLY A 55 0.56 13.29 -20.89
CA GLY A 55 -0.07 13.38 -22.21
C GLY A 55 0.01 12.11 -23.04
N GLU A 56 0.46 10.99 -22.47
CA GLU A 56 0.54 9.70 -23.16
C GLU A 56 -0.86 9.07 -23.29
N GLU A 57 -1.13 8.42 -24.44
CA GLU A 57 -2.30 7.55 -24.58
C GLU A 57 -2.03 6.23 -23.86
N VAL A 58 -2.82 5.95 -22.81
CA VAL A 58 -2.65 4.74 -21.99
C VAL A 58 -3.92 3.91 -21.94
N LEU A 59 -3.76 2.61 -22.21
CA LEU A 59 -4.77 1.59 -21.95
C LEU A 59 -4.29 0.63 -20.86
N VAL A 60 -5.12 0.43 -19.86
CA VAL A 60 -4.91 -0.57 -18.81
C VAL A 60 -5.84 -1.75 -19.03
N LEU A 61 -5.28 -2.97 -19.09
CA LEU A 61 -6.04 -4.21 -19.17
C LEU A 61 -5.95 -4.98 -17.85
N GLU A 62 -7.09 -5.48 -17.39
CA GLU A 62 -7.20 -6.30 -16.19
C GLU A 62 -7.98 -7.57 -16.51
N ALA A 63 -7.47 -8.71 -16.05
CA ALA A 63 -8.10 -10.01 -16.30
C ALA A 63 -9.45 -10.15 -15.58
N GLY A 64 -9.60 -9.54 -14.40
CA GLY A 64 -10.84 -9.51 -13.63
C GLY A 64 -11.54 -8.15 -13.61
N ALA A 65 -12.32 -7.92 -12.56
CA ALA A 65 -12.81 -6.60 -12.18
C ALA A 65 -11.65 -5.68 -11.74
N LEU A 66 -11.77 -4.40 -12.08
CA LEU A 66 -10.76 -3.39 -11.76
C LEU A 66 -10.51 -3.33 -10.24
N GLY A 67 -9.29 -3.66 -9.83
CA GLY A 67 -8.89 -3.63 -8.42
C GLY A 67 -9.36 -4.81 -7.57
N GLN A 68 -10.00 -5.85 -8.14
CA GLN A 68 -10.54 -6.98 -7.34
C GLN A 68 -9.48 -7.77 -6.55
N GLY A 69 -8.21 -7.64 -6.94
CA GLY A 69 -7.08 -8.33 -6.32
C GLY A 69 -6.66 -7.72 -4.98
N ALA A 70 -5.35 -7.78 -4.70
CA ALA A 70 -4.78 -7.33 -3.43
C ALA A 70 -5.08 -5.86 -3.11
N SER A 71 -5.23 -5.00 -4.13
CA SER A 71 -5.40 -3.55 -3.95
C SER A 71 -6.71 -3.12 -3.29
N THR A 72 -7.76 -3.93 -3.27
CA THR A 72 -9.00 -3.62 -2.52
C THR A 72 -9.24 -4.57 -1.34
N ARG A 73 -8.27 -5.46 -1.07
CA ARG A 73 -8.36 -6.55 -0.09
C ARG A 73 -7.18 -6.60 0.90
N SER A 74 -6.30 -5.61 0.87
CA SER A 74 -5.14 -5.54 1.77
C SER A 74 -5.55 -5.19 3.21
N GLY A 75 -4.61 -5.26 4.16
CA GLY A 75 -4.82 -4.78 5.53
C GLY A 75 -4.79 -3.26 5.68
N GLY A 76 -4.57 -2.50 4.59
CA GLY A 76 -4.60 -1.04 4.58
C GLY A 76 -3.39 -0.35 5.21
N GLN A 77 -2.36 -1.06 5.69
CA GLN A 77 -1.18 -0.42 6.30
C GLN A 77 -0.27 0.24 5.26
N VAL A 78 0.22 1.44 5.56
CA VAL A 78 1.14 2.21 4.73
C VAL A 78 2.41 2.50 5.52
N SER A 79 3.59 2.27 4.92
CA SER A 79 4.89 2.57 5.54
C SER A 79 6.00 2.70 4.49
N GLY A 80 7.02 3.51 4.78
CA GLY A 80 8.04 3.90 3.79
C GLY A 80 9.43 3.24 3.91
N GLY A 81 9.57 2.04 4.46
CA GLY A 81 10.90 1.39 4.50
C GLY A 81 11.08 0.23 5.46
N VAL A 82 10.19 0.07 6.43
CA VAL A 82 10.29 -0.98 7.48
C VAL A 82 10.16 -2.42 6.97
N ASN A 83 9.79 -2.60 5.70
CA ASN A 83 9.70 -3.89 5.04
C ASN A 83 10.86 -4.15 4.05
N VAL A 84 11.76 -3.19 3.83
CA VAL A 84 12.96 -3.42 3.00
C VAL A 84 13.82 -4.51 3.63
N GLY A 85 14.18 -5.52 2.83
CA GLY A 85 14.92 -6.71 3.27
C GLY A 85 14.07 -7.79 3.95
N LYS A 86 12.74 -7.62 4.02
CA LYS A 86 11.82 -8.68 4.44
C LYS A 86 11.23 -9.34 3.19
N GLY A 87 11.79 -10.48 2.81
CA GLY A 87 11.30 -11.31 1.71
C GLY A 87 11.02 -12.74 2.18
N PRO A 88 10.14 -13.49 1.48
CA PRO A 88 9.84 -14.89 1.81
C PRO A 88 11.06 -15.79 1.69
N ASP A 89 12.00 -15.44 0.81
CA ASP A 89 13.27 -16.12 0.59
C ASP A 89 14.36 -15.74 1.62
N ARG A 90 14.08 -14.77 2.51
CA ARG A 90 14.97 -14.25 3.57
C ARG A 90 16.38 -13.89 3.07
N LYS A 91 16.56 -13.69 1.76
CA LYS A 91 17.86 -13.32 1.21
C LYS A 91 18.19 -11.90 1.65
N PRO A 92 19.37 -11.68 2.26
CA PRO A 92 19.76 -10.33 2.63
C PRO A 92 19.88 -9.48 1.37
N VAL A 93 19.29 -8.29 1.42
CA VAL A 93 19.50 -7.27 0.40
C VAL A 93 21.00 -6.95 0.39
N PRO A 94 21.67 -6.96 -0.79
CA PRO A 94 23.07 -6.59 -0.88
C PRO A 94 23.29 -5.20 -0.27
N ALA A 95 24.30 -5.08 0.60
CA ALA A 95 24.55 -3.84 1.36
C ALA A 95 24.63 -2.60 0.45
N HIS A 96 25.24 -2.72 -0.73
CA HIS A 96 25.37 -1.64 -1.71
C HIS A 96 24.02 -1.15 -2.30
N ARG A 97 22.94 -1.95 -2.22
CA ARG A 97 21.60 -1.55 -2.70
C ARG A 97 20.64 -1.14 -1.60
N LYS A 98 20.94 -1.49 -0.35
CA LYS A 98 20.00 -1.34 0.77
C LYS A 98 19.61 0.11 1.02
N ALA A 99 20.58 1.02 1.02
CA ALA A 99 20.33 2.45 1.17
C ALA A 99 19.45 3.02 0.03
N ALA A 100 19.68 2.59 -1.22
CA ALA A 100 18.87 3.01 -2.36
C ALA A 100 17.42 2.52 -2.22
N LEU A 101 17.21 1.25 -1.88
CA LEU A 101 15.87 0.69 -1.68
C LEU A 101 15.12 1.35 -0.51
N LEU A 102 15.82 1.72 0.57
CA LEU A 102 15.23 2.47 1.68
C LEU A 102 14.80 3.88 1.24
N ARG A 103 15.61 4.57 0.42
CA ARG A 103 15.25 5.87 -0.15
C ARG A 103 14.07 5.77 -1.11
N ASP A 104 14.03 4.73 -1.95
CA ASP A 104 12.91 4.48 -2.86
C ASP A 104 11.62 4.22 -2.09
N ALA A 105 11.69 3.42 -1.02
CA ALA A 105 10.54 3.19 -0.15
C ALA A 105 10.07 4.51 0.54
N ALA A 106 11.01 5.37 0.95
CA ALA A 106 10.68 6.67 1.53
C ALA A 106 10.00 7.59 0.52
N ALA A 107 10.49 7.57 -0.73
CA ALA A 107 9.94 8.31 -1.84
C ALA A 107 8.55 7.79 -2.21
N GLY A 108 8.32 6.46 -2.17
CA GLY A 108 7.01 5.84 -2.36
C GLY A 108 5.98 6.30 -1.33
N PHE A 109 6.37 6.44 -0.06
CA PHE A 109 5.49 7.01 0.97
C PHE A 109 5.15 8.48 0.70
N THR A 110 6.14 9.29 0.32
CA THR A 110 5.90 10.69 -0.06
C THR A 110 4.99 10.78 -1.28
N LEU A 111 5.23 9.97 -2.32
CA LEU A 111 4.39 9.91 -3.50
C LEU A 111 2.94 9.57 -3.14
N PHE A 112 2.74 8.59 -2.27
CA PHE A 112 1.42 8.24 -1.76
C PHE A 112 0.72 9.46 -1.12
N GLU A 113 1.38 10.17 -0.19
CA GLU A 113 0.79 11.37 0.44
C GLU A 113 0.49 12.47 -0.60
N THR A 114 1.42 12.72 -1.53
CA THR A 114 1.22 13.68 -2.62
C THR A 114 0.03 13.31 -3.51
N LEU A 115 -0.19 12.03 -3.80
CA LEU A 115 -1.34 11.59 -4.60
C LEU A 115 -2.66 11.87 -3.88
N LEU A 116 -2.72 11.65 -2.56
CA LEU A 116 -3.91 11.94 -1.77
C LEU A 116 -4.26 13.44 -1.83
N GLU A 117 -3.26 14.29 -1.60
CA GLU A 117 -3.42 15.74 -1.61
C GLU A 117 -3.78 16.26 -3.01
N ARG A 118 -2.98 15.91 -4.03
CA ARG A 118 -3.14 16.43 -5.40
C ARG A 118 -4.49 16.05 -6.02
N HIS A 119 -4.94 14.82 -5.79
CA HIS A 119 -6.18 14.31 -6.39
C HIS A 119 -7.37 14.32 -5.43
N GLN A 120 -7.21 14.85 -4.22
CA GLN A 120 -8.22 14.95 -3.19
C GLN A 120 -8.86 13.57 -2.86
N ILE A 121 -8.01 12.54 -2.76
CA ILE A 121 -8.47 11.16 -2.51
C ILE A 121 -8.84 11.01 -1.03
N ARG A 122 -10.14 10.86 -0.76
CA ARG A 122 -10.68 10.56 0.57
C ARG A 122 -10.71 9.04 0.75
N CYS A 123 -9.80 8.51 1.55
CA CYS A 123 -9.65 7.07 1.78
C CYS A 123 -9.38 6.71 3.25
N GLY A 124 -9.87 7.54 4.18
CA GLY A 124 -9.64 7.32 5.61
C GLY A 124 -8.16 7.28 6.02
N TYR A 125 -7.29 8.00 5.30
CA TYR A 125 -5.87 8.03 5.65
C TYR A 125 -5.65 8.62 7.04
N HIS A 126 -5.00 7.84 7.90
CA HIS A 126 -4.61 8.26 9.23
C HIS A 126 -3.14 7.90 9.48
N ARG A 127 -2.30 8.92 9.60
CA ARG A 127 -0.86 8.80 9.88
C ARG A 127 -0.59 8.70 11.38
N GLY A 128 -1.16 7.67 12.00
CA GLY A 128 -0.97 7.40 13.44
C GLY A 128 0.34 6.68 13.78
N GLY A 129 1.21 6.44 12.80
CA GLY A 129 2.42 5.65 12.98
C GLY A 129 2.15 4.15 13.09
N ARG A 130 3.19 3.40 13.47
CA ARG A 130 3.13 1.96 13.73
C ARG A 130 4.01 1.61 14.90
N ILE A 131 3.46 0.90 15.88
CA ILE A 131 4.24 0.28 16.96
C ILE A 131 4.55 -1.18 16.58
N ASN A 132 5.82 -1.57 16.66
CA ASN A 132 6.20 -2.99 16.77
C ASN A 132 6.59 -3.27 18.21
N GLY A 133 5.76 -4.03 18.92
CA GLY A 133 6.03 -4.48 20.28
C GLY A 133 7.10 -5.57 20.32
N PHE A 134 7.91 -5.57 21.38
CA PHE A 134 8.99 -6.52 21.58
C PHE A 134 8.50 -7.72 22.40
N TRP A 135 8.34 -8.86 21.72
CA TRP A 135 8.07 -10.14 22.39
C TRP A 135 9.21 -10.61 23.31
N THR A 136 10.47 -10.32 22.97
CA THR A 136 11.62 -10.60 23.84
C THR A 136 12.50 -9.35 24.02
N PRO A 137 13.31 -9.29 25.10
CA PRO A 137 14.30 -8.23 25.26
C PRO A 137 15.31 -8.11 24.10
N GLN A 138 15.65 -9.23 23.46
CA GLN A 138 16.60 -9.27 22.33
C GLN A 138 16.08 -8.52 21.09
N HIS A 139 14.77 -8.35 20.94
CA HIS A 139 14.22 -7.53 19.87
C HIS A 139 14.66 -6.06 19.97
N ALA A 140 14.84 -5.53 21.17
CA ALA A 140 15.32 -4.16 21.35
C ALA A 140 16.70 -3.96 20.73
N GLU A 141 17.58 -4.95 20.86
CA GLU A 141 18.93 -4.88 20.30
C GLU A 141 18.93 -4.93 18.78
N ALA A 142 18.17 -5.84 18.18
CA ALA A 142 18.00 -5.90 16.73
C ALA A 142 17.44 -4.59 16.14
N TRP A 143 16.55 -3.92 16.87
CA TRP A 143 16.03 -2.62 16.46
C TRP A 143 17.06 -1.51 16.65
N ARG A 144 17.80 -1.44 17.77
CA ARG A 144 18.89 -0.45 17.96
C ARG A 144 19.86 -0.41 16.79
N GLN A 145 20.25 -1.58 16.28
CA GLN A 145 21.17 -1.68 15.15
C GLN A 145 20.55 -1.22 13.83
N ARG A 146 19.23 -1.29 13.70
CA ARG A 146 18.48 -1.00 12.47
C ARG A 146 17.98 0.45 12.39
N LEU A 147 17.75 1.10 13.54
CA LEU A 147 17.20 2.46 13.62
C LEU A 147 18.01 3.50 12.83
N PRO A 148 19.35 3.57 12.93
CA PRO A 148 20.13 4.60 12.26
C PRO A 148 19.90 4.60 10.75
N GLU A 149 20.01 3.45 10.11
CA GLU A 149 19.82 3.31 8.66
C GLU A 149 18.37 3.56 8.23
N LEU A 150 17.40 3.10 9.02
CA LEU A 150 15.97 3.36 8.76
C LEU A 150 15.63 4.86 8.85
N ASN A 151 16.24 5.58 9.78
CA ASN A 151 16.01 7.01 9.94
C ASN A 151 16.80 7.82 8.92
N GLU A 152 18.03 7.42 8.60
CA GLU A 152 18.86 8.11 7.62
C GLU A 152 18.29 7.96 6.19
N HIS A 153 17.98 6.73 5.77
CA HIS A 153 17.63 6.47 4.37
C HIS A 153 16.12 6.37 4.13
N ALA A 154 15.36 5.81 5.07
CA ALA A 154 13.90 5.70 4.95
C ALA A 154 13.15 6.87 5.63
N ARG A 155 13.86 7.77 6.34
CA ARG A 155 13.29 8.90 7.09
C ARG A 155 12.25 8.47 8.11
N SER A 156 12.31 7.23 8.61
CA SER A 156 11.19 6.50 9.22
C SER A 156 10.56 7.15 10.47
N GLU A 157 11.19 8.17 11.06
CA GLU A 157 10.81 8.74 12.37
C GLU A 157 10.72 7.63 13.43
N ALA A 158 11.65 6.66 13.36
CA ALA A 158 11.65 5.49 14.21
C ALA A 158 12.31 5.82 15.56
N VAL A 159 11.58 5.59 16.64
CA VAL A 159 12.04 5.81 18.03
C VAL A 159 11.77 4.57 18.87
N LEU A 160 12.71 4.23 19.74
CA LEU A 160 12.50 3.17 20.72
C LEU A 160 11.54 3.66 21.80
N LEU A 161 10.69 2.75 22.25
CA LEU A 161 9.77 2.93 23.35
C LEU A 161 10.12 1.95 24.48
N GLY A 162 10.13 2.45 25.70
CA GLY A 162 10.16 1.64 26.91
C GLY A 162 8.87 0.85 27.11
N ARG A 163 8.89 -0.07 28.09
CA ARG A 163 7.74 -0.92 28.42
C ARG A 163 6.51 -0.10 28.82
N GLU A 164 6.70 0.93 29.65
CA GLU A 164 5.61 1.78 30.15
C GLU A 164 4.94 2.57 29.02
N GLU A 165 5.73 3.13 28.10
CA GLU A 165 5.22 3.87 26.94
C GLU A 165 4.39 2.95 26.01
N VAL A 166 4.85 1.72 25.77
CA VAL A 166 4.09 0.74 24.99
C VAL A 166 2.82 0.29 25.72
N ALA A 167 2.89 0.09 27.04
CA ALA A 167 1.72 -0.27 27.82
C ALA A 167 0.65 0.82 27.80
N ALA A 168 1.06 2.09 27.91
CA ALA A 168 0.16 3.24 27.78
C ALA A 168 -0.47 3.33 26.38
N ALA A 169 0.31 3.06 25.32
CA ALA A 169 -0.18 3.15 23.95
C ALA A 169 -1.10 1.99 23.52
N LEU A 170 -0.86 0.78 24.01
CA LEU A 170 -1.56 -0.44 23.58
C LEU A 170 -2.60 -0.96 24.58
N GLY A 171 -2.60 -0.45 25.82
CA GLY A 171 -3.43 -0.99 26.90
C GLY A 171 -3.02 -2.41 27.30
N SER A 172 -1.73 -2.76 27.14
CA SER A 172 -1.22 -4.11 27.38
C SER A 172 0.20 -4.08 27.94
N ASP A 173 0.44 -4.79 29.04
CA ASP A 173 1.75 -4.89 29.70
C ASP A 173 2.60 -6.07 29.18
N PHE A 174 2.12 -6.73 28.13
CA PHE A 174 2.66 -7.97 27.59
C PHE A 174 4.02 -7.81 26.89
N TYR A 175 4.34 -6.62 26.40
CA TYR A 175 5.57 -6.37 25.65
C TYR A 175 6.71 -5.86 26.53
N HIS A 176 7.95 -6.16 26.14
CA HIS A 176 9.16 -5.67 26.83
C HIS A 176 9.56 -4.24 26.45
N GLY A 177 8.77 -3.58 25.60
CA GLY A 177 9.07 -2.32 24.94
C GLY A 177 8.66 -2.38 23.47
N GLY A 178 9.09 -1.42 22.67
CA GLY A 178 8.76 -1.40 21.26
C GLY A 178 9.56 -0.40 20.45
N VAL A 179 9.23 -0.32 19.17
CA VAL A 179 9.64 0.79 18.30
C VAL A 179 8.39 1.43 17.72
N HIS A 180 8.30 2.74 17.81
CA HIS A 180 7.32 3.53 17.08
C HIS A 180 7.93 4.03 15.78
N ILE A 181 7.25 3.81 14.66
CA ILE A 181 7.62 4.30 13.33
C ILE A 181 6.63 5.40 12.95
N GLY A 182 7.05 6.66 12.95
CA GLY A 182 6.18 7.81 12.70
C GLY A 182 5.73 7.97 11.24
N ARG A 183 6.57 7.58 10.26
CA ARG A 183 6.19 7.52 8.84
C ARG A 183 5.46 6.22 8.49
N ALA A 184 4.35 6.02 9.17
CA ALA A 184 3.44 4.92 8.93
C ALA A 184 2.00 5.34 9.24
N GLY A 185 1.06 4.56 8.74
CA GLY A 185 -0.35 4.78 8.98
C GLY A 185 -1.19 3.70 8.34
N HIS A 186 -2.46 4.03 8.11
CA HIS A 186 -3.40 3.14 7.45
C HIS A 186 -4.39 3.93 6.61
N VAL A 187 -4.99 3.21 5.66
CA VAL A 187 -6.07 3.69 4.78
C VAL A 187 -7.18 2.65 4.73
N GLN A 188 -8.33 3.07 4.25
CA GLN A 188 -9.34 2.21 3.65
C GLN A 188 -8.84 1.86 2.22
N PRO A 189 -8.34 0.64 1.98
CA PRO A 189 -7.60 0.33 0.75
C PRO A 189 -8.49 0.35 -0.49
N ALA A 190 -9.78 0.01 -0.36
CA ALA A 190 -10.71 0.03 -1.47
C ALA A 190 -11.04 1.47 -1.90
N GLU A 191 -11.27 2.37 -0.94
CA GLU A 191 -11.48 3.80 -1.23
C GLU A 191 -10.23 4.46 -1.81
N PHE A 192 -9.04 4.09 -1.31
CA PHE A 192 -7.78 4.56 -1.91
C PHE A 192 -7.68 4.12 -3.38
N TYR A 193 -8.00 2.86 -3.68
CA TYR A 193 -8.05 2.37 -5.05
C TYR A 193 -9.07 3.15 -5.89
N GLY A 194 -10.29 3.35 -5.38
CA GLY A 194 -11.35 4.09 -6.06
C GLY A 194 -10.94 5.51 -6.42
N GLY A 195 -10.32 6.22 -5.47
CA GLY A 195 -9.80 7.57 -5.71
C GLY A 195 -8.65 7.60 -6.72
N LEU A 196 -7.73 6.64 -6.66
CA LEU A 196 -6.63 6.52 -7.61
C LEU A 196 -7.12 6.20 -9.03
N LEU A 197 -8.08 5.28 -9.17
CA LEU A 197 -8.71 4.94 -10.44
C LEU A 197 -9.44 6.16 -11.03
N ALA A 198 -10.19 6.89 -10.21
CA ALA A 198 -10.87 8.11 -10.64
C ALA A 198 -9.87 9.19 -11.10
N ALA A 199 -8.75 9.36 -10.39
CA ALA A 199 -7.68 10.26 -10.78
C ALA A 199 -7.08 9.87 -12.14
N ALA A 200 -6.74 8.59 -12.34
CA ALA A 200 -6.17 8.09 -13.59
C ALA A 200 -7.12 8.32 -14.78
N ARG A 201 -8.41 8.02 -14.60
CA ARG A 201 -9.43 8.26 -15.64
C ARG A 201 -9.58 9.74 -15.97
N ARG A 202 -9.58 10.64 -14.96
CA ARG A 202 -9.61 12.09 -15.19
C ARG A 202 -8.39 12.59 -15.96
N ALA A 203 -7.24 11.97 -15.77
CA ALA A 203 -6.02 12.27 -16.53
C ALA A 203 -6.04 11.74 -17.97
N GLY A 204 -7.01 10.90 -18.33
CA GLY A 204 -7.17 10.37 -19.69
C GLY A 204 -6.82 8.89 -19.86
N ALA A 205 -6.38 8.20 -18.80
CA ALA A 205 -6.10 6.76 -18.88
C ALA A 205 -7.39 5.95 -19.05
N ARG A 206 -7.38 5.01 -19.99
CA ARG A 206 -8.49 4.08 -20.26
C ARG A 206 -8.27 2.76 -19.51
N PHE A 207 -9.33 2.15 -19.02
CA PHE A 207 -9.27 0.91 -18.22
C PHE A 207 -10.32 -0.08 -18.72
N LEU A 208 -9.90 -1.31 -19.01
CA LEU A 208 -10.77 -2.42 -19.37
C LEU A 208 -10.54 -3.58 -18.40
N GLY A 209 -11.62 -4.04 -17.76
CA GLY A 209 -11.63 -5.25 -16.93
C GLY A 209 -12.20 -6.44 -17.70
N GLY A 210 -11.94 -7.66 -17.25
CA GLY A 210 -12.39 -8.90 -17.92
C GLY A 210 -11.56 -9.30 -19.13
N VAL A 211 -10.37 -8.73 -19.30
CA VAL A 211 -9.50 -8.92 -20.46
C VAL A 211 -8.18 -9.57 -20.05
N PRO A 212 -8.10 -10.91 -20.05
CA PRO A 212 -6.84 -11.60 -19.80
C PRO A 212 -5.88 -11.50 -21.00
N VAL A 213 -4.63 -11.10 -20.74
CA VAL A 213 -3.55 -11.11 -21.75
C VAL A 213 -2.89 -12.49 -21.76
N ARG A 214 -2.65 -13.05 -22.95
CA ARG A 214 -2.08 -14.38 -23.18
C ARG A 214 -0.78 -14.30 -23.96
#